data_AF-A0A965A6C9-F1
#
_entry.id   AF-A0A965A6C9-F1
#
_cell.length_a   1.000
_cell.length_b   1.000
_cell.length_c   1.000
_cell.angle_alpha   90.00
_cell.angle_beta   90.00
_cell.angle_gamma   90.00
#
_symmetry.space_group_name_H-M   'P 1'
#
loop_
_entity.id
_entity.type
_entity.pdbx_description
1 polymer ?
#
loop_
_entity_poly.entity_id
_entity_poly.type
_entity_poly.pdbx_seq_one_letter_code
_entity_poly.pdbx_strand_id
1 'polypeptide(L)'
;MKTPAWQRSEGKNPKGGLNAKGRASYNAETGGNLKAPVKSGDNPRRASFLARMGNMAGAEYKDGEPTRLLLSLKAWGASSKADAKAKAKAISARNKAKAK
;
A
#
# COMPACT_ATOMS: atom_id res chain seq x y z
N MET A 1 -25.19 -5.22 -14.08
CA MET A 1 -23.88 -5.90 -14.00
C MET A 1 -23.52 -6.10 -12.54
N LYS A 2 -22.99 -7.28 -12.15
CA LYS A 2 -22.54 -7.50 -10.77
C LYS A 2 -21.24 -6.71 -10.54
N THR A 3 -21.10 -6.04 -9.40
CA THR A 3 -19.86 -5.31 -9.08
C THR A 3 -18.68 -6.28 -8.92
N PRO A 4 -17.50 -5.93 -9.43
CA PRO A 4 -16.34 -6.81 -9.42
C PRO A 4 -15.86 -7.07 -7.98
N ALA A 5 -15.20 -8.21 -7.77
CA ALA A 5 -14.80 -8.67 -6.44
C ALA A 5 -13.91 -7.65 -5.70
N TRP A 6 -13.10 -6.88 -6.42
CA TRP A 6 -12.22 -5.87 -5.85
C TRP A 6 -12.95 -4.69 -5.19
N GLN A 7 -14.21 -4.44 -5.56
CA GLN A 7 -15.05 -3.42 -4.92
C GLN A 7 -15.84 -3.98 -3.73
N ARG A 8 -16.13 -5.29 -3.75
CA ARG A 8 -16.88 -6.01 -2.71
C ARG A 8 -16.00 -6.39 -1.51
N SER A 9 -16.63 -6.79 -0.40
CA SER A 9 -15.93 -7.22 0.82
C SER A 9 -15.00 -8.40 0.58
N GLU A 10 -15.40 -9.35 -0.27
CA GLU A 10 -14.62 -10.54 -0.62
C GLU A 10 -13.25 -10.26 -1.26
N GLY A 11 -13.03 -9.08 -1.86
CA GLY A 11 -11.75 -8.67 -2.45
C GLY A 11 -10.89 -7.82 -1.52
N LYS A 12 -11.43 -7.37 -0.38
CA LYS A 12 -10.74 -6.51 0.58
C LYS A 12 -10.01 -7.35 1.62
N ASN A 13 -8.85 -6.88 2.06
CA ASN A 13 -8.14 -7.46 3.18
C ASN A 13 -8.37 -6.61 4.44
N PRO A 14 -8.85 -7.18 5.57
CA PRO A 14 -9.02 -6.43 6.82
C PRO A 14 -7.70 -5.84 7.34
N LYS A 15 -6.57 -6.46 7.02
CA LYS A 15 -5.21 -5.96 7.34
C LYS A 15 -4.71 -4.88 6.37
N GLY A 16 -5.54 -4.42 5.43
CA GLY A 16 -5.23 -3.34 4.49
C GLY A 16 -5.09 -3.79 3.04
N GLY A 17 -5.52 -2.93 2.11
CA GLY A 17 -5.44 -3.18 0.66
C GLY A 17 -6.38 -4.27 0.13
N LEU A 18 -6.08 -4.75 -1.08
CA LEU A 18 -6.79 -5.86 -1.73
C LEU A 18 -6.12 -7.21 -1.43
N ASN A 19 -6.94 -8.24 -1.22
CA ASN A 19 -6.46 -9.62 -1.13
C ASN A 19 -6.15 -10.20 -2.53
N ALA A 20 -5.75 -11.47 -2.61
CA ALA A 20 -5.40 -12.10 -3.89
C ALA A 20 -6.55 -12.09 -4.90
N LYS A 21 -7.77 -12.44 -4.46
CA LYS A 21 -8.99 -12.43 -5.27
C LYS A 21 -9.34 -11.01 -5.74
N GLY A 22 -9.21 -10.02 -4.87
CA GLY A 22 -9.40 -8.61 -5.21
C GLY A 22 -8.41 -8.13 -6.26
N ARG A 23 -7.12 -8.44 -6.13
CA ARG A 23 -6.12 -8.07 -7.15
C ARG A 23 -6.37 -8.78 -8.48
N ALA A 24 -6.71 -10.07 -8.46
CA ALA A 24 -7.06 -10.82 -9.66
C ALA A 24 -8.28 -10.22 -10.37
N SER A 25 -9.34 -9.91 -9.63
CA SER A 25 -10.53 -9.26 -10.19
C SER A 25 -10.26 -7.86 -10.71
N TYR A 26 -9.41 -7.07 -10.04
CA TYR A 26 -9.00 -5.76 -10.54
C TYR A 26 -8.23 -5.90 -11.87
N ASN A 27 -7.30 -6.84 -11.96
CA ASN A 27 -6.51 -7.07 -13.17
C ASN A 27 -7.37 -7.58 -14.33
N ALA A 28 -8.30 -8.51 -14.06
CA ALA A 28 -9.23 -9.01 -15.07
C ALA A 28 -10.14 -7.91 -15.63
N GLU A 29 -10.61 -7.00 -14.78
CA GLU A 29 -11.50 -5.90 -15.18
C GLU A 29 -10.77 -4.78 -15.94
N THR A 30 -9.55 -4.44 -15.51
CA THR A 30 -8.83 -3.25 -15.98
C THR A 30 -7.72 -3.54 -16.98
N GLY A 31 -7.38 -4.81 -17.20
CA GLY A 31 -6.16 -5.21 -17.92
C GLY A 31 -4.86 -4.90 -17.16
N GLY A 32 -4.94 -4.53 -15.88
CA GLY A 32 -3.80 -4.13 -15.06
C GLY A 32 -2.92 -5.28 -14.57
N ASN A 33 -1.80 -4.94 -13.93
CA ASN A 33 -0.89 -5.88 -13.27
C ASN A 33 -0.63 -5.48 -11.81
N LEU A 34 -1.70 -5.45 -11.01
CA LEU A 34 -1.65 -5.10 -9.60
C LEU A 34 -0.97 -6.21 -8.79
N LYS A 35 0.26 -5.93 -8.35
CA LYS A 35 1.07 -6.83 -7.53
C LYS A 35 0.77 -6.68 -6.04
N ALA A 36 1.17 -7.68 -5.26
CA ALA A 36 1.06 -7.63 -3.81
C ALA A 36 1.93 -6.50 -3.19
N PRO A 37 1.55 -6.00 -1.99
CA PRO A 37 2.38 -5.11 -1.19
C PRO A 37 3.78 -5.67 -0.93
N VAL A 38 4.77 -4.79 -0.85
CA VAL A 38 6.14 -5.16 -0.46
C VAL A 38 6.41 -4.62 0.93
N LYS A 39 6.66 -5.52 1.90
CA LYS A 39 6.76 -5.17 3.32
C LYS A 39 8.17 -4.78 3.77
N SER A 40 9.21 -5.29 3.11
CA SER A 40 10.61 -5.14 3.53
C SER A 40 11.55 -4.90 2.34
N GLY A 41 12.81 -4.59 2.66
CA GLY A 41 13.86 -4.33 1.69
C GLY A 41 13.73 -2.99 0.97
N ASP A 42 14.53 -2.86 -0.08
CA ASP A 42 14.73 -1.61 -0.83
C ASP A 42 13.93 -1.53 -2.13
N ASN A 43 12.89 -2.37 -2.28
CA ASN A 43 12.12 -2.41 -3.52
C ASN A 43 11.60 -1.00 -3.89
N PRO A 44 11.89 -0.49 -5.10
CA PRO A 44 11.45 0.84 -5.52
C PRO A 44 9.94 1.07 -5.40
N ARG A 45 9.10 0.04 -5.63
CA ARG A 45 7.64 0.13 -5.44
C ARG A 45 7.27 0.48 -4.00
N ARG A 46 8.02 -0.07 -3.03
CA ARG A 46 7.82 0.22 -1.60
C ARG A 46 8.13 1.68 -1.30
N ALA A 47 9.25 2.19 -1.80
CA ALA A 47 9.61 3.59 -1.63
C ALA A 47 8.54 4.53 -2.20
N SER A 48 8.10 4.28 -3.45
CA SER A 48 7.08 5.09 -4.11
C SER A 48 5.73 5.03 -3.39
N PHE A 49 5.28 3.85 -2.97
CA PHE A 49 4.01 3.71 -2.26
C PHE A 49 4.04 4.42 -0.91
N LEU A 50 5.09 4.21 -0.11
CA LEU A 50 5.23 4.84 1.20
C LEU A 50 5.36 6.37 1.10
N ALA A 51 6.06 6.88 0.09
CA ALA A 51 6.15 8.32 -0.16
C ALA A 51 4.78 8.94 -0.45
N ARG A 52 3.97 8.29 -1.31
CA ARG A 52 2.64 8.76 -1.66
C ARG A 52 1.71 8.69 -0.46
N MET A 53 1.55 7.50 0.11
CA MET A 53 0.59 7.26 1.19
C MET A 53 0.96 7.95 2.50
N GLY A 54 2.25 8.13 2.79
CA GLY A 54 2.70 8.90 3.95
C GLY A 54 2.30 10.39 3.87
N ASN A 55 2.13 10.93 2.66
CA ASN A 55 1.71 12.32 2.43
C ASN A 55 0.20 12.48 2.12
N MET A 56 -0.56 11.39 2.06
CA MET A 56 -2.00 11.47 1.83
C MET A 56 -2.71 12.19 2.97
N ALA A 57 -3.75 12.96 2.65
CA ALA A 57 -4.66 13.54 3.64
C ALA A 57 -5.45 12.46 4.40
N GLY A 58 -5.91 12.80 5.61
CA GLY A 58 -6.75 11.93 6.46
C GLY A 58 -6.03 11.39 7.69
N ALA A 59 -6.78 11.03 8.73
CA ALA A 59 -6.20 10.56 9.99
C ALA A 59 -5.67 9.12 9.92
N GLU A 60 -4.68 8.79 10.76
CA GLU A 60 -4.18 7.41 10.90
C GLU A 60 -5.09 6.55 11.78
N TYR A 61 -5.80 7.19 12.71
CA TYR A 61 -6.78 6.59 13.59
C TYR A 61 -8.10 7.33 13.50
N LYS A 62 -9.21 6.62 13.70
CA LYS A 62 -10.54 7.17 13.89
C LYS A 62 -11.21 6.33 14.97
N ASP A 63 -11.71 6.98 16.03
CA ASP A 63 -12.40 6.33 17.15
C ASP A 63 -11.56 5.20 17.80
N GLY A 64 -10.24 5.41 17.89
CA GLY A 64 -9.30 4.42 18.42
C GLY A 64 -8.91 3.30 17.44
N GLU A 65 -9.59 3.17 16.30
CA GLU A 65 -9.30 2.15 15.30
C GLU A 65 -8.38 2.67 14.19
N PRO A 66 -7.45 1.83 13.68
CA PRO A 66 -6.60 2.20 12.55
C PRO A 66 -7.43 2.39 11.28
N THR A 67 -7.28 3.55 10.63
CA THR A 67 -7.98 3.81 9.37
C THR A 67 -7.47 2.93 8.23
N ARG A 68 -8.21 2.88 7.12
CA ARG A 68 -7.75 2.20 5.89
C ARG A 68 -6.40 2.72 5.40
N LEU A 69 -6.12 4.00 5.62
CA LEU A 69 -4.84 4.62 5.31
C LEU A 69 -3.72 3.95 6.12
N LEU A 70 -3.86 3.91 7.45
CA LEU A 70 -2.87 3.28 8.32
C LEU A 70 -2.73 1.77 8.06
N LEU A 71 -3.83 1.05 7.86
CA LEU A 71 -3.79 -0.37 7.50
C LEU A 71 -3.02 -0.60 6.19
N SER A 72 -3.20 0.27 5.19
CA SER A 72 -2.44 0.20 3.95
C SER A 72 -0.95 0.46 4.16
N LEU A 73 -0.56 1.42 5.01
CA LEU A 73 0.83 1.66 5.37
C LEU A 73 1.44 0.44 6.10
N LYS A 74 0.70 -0.17 7.03
CA LYS A 74 1.11 -1.39 7.75
C LYS A 74 1.33 -2.57 6.80
N ALA A 75 0.46 -2.73 5.80
CA ALA A 75 0.63 -3.76 4.76
C ALA A 75 1.92 -3.57 3.93
N TRP A 76 2.42 -2.34 3.81
CA TRP A 76 3.68 -1.99 3.14
C TRP A 76 4.87 -1.79 4.10
N GLY A 77 4.69 -2.19 5.36
CA GLY A 77 5.75 -2.24 6.38
C GLY A 77 6.07 -0.91 7.04
N ALA A 78 5.14 0.04 7.06
CA ALA A 78 5.22 1.26 7.87
C ALA A 78 4.21 1.26 9.02
N SER A 79 4.61 1.72 10.20
CA SER A 79 3.75 1.79 11.40
C SER A 79 2.98 3.10 11.52
N SER A 80 3.40 4.15 10.79
CA SER A 80 2.73 5.44 10.70
C SER A 80 3.07 6.18 9.41
N LYS A 81 2.43 7.33 9.17
CA LYS A 81 2.76 8.26 8.08
C LYS A 81 4.17 8.80 8.21
N ALA A 82 4.58 9.18 9.41
CA ALA A 82 5.93 9.67 9.67
C ALA A 82 6.97 8.58 9.34
N ASP A 83 6.73 7.36 9.81
CA ASP A 83 7.58 6.20 9.50
C ASP A 83 7.58 5.88 8.00
N ALA A 84 6.43 5.98 7.32
CA ALA A 84 6.33 5.80 5.88
C ALA A 84 7.19 6.82 5.11
N LYS A 85 7.13 8.11 5.46
CA LYS A 85 7.97 9.15 4.85
C LYS A 85 9.46 8.90 5.10
N ALA A 86 9.83 8.55 6.32
CA ALA A 86 11.22 8.26 6.70
C ALA A 86 11.77 7.07 5.91
N LYS A 87 11.03 5.96 5.89
CA LYS A 87 11.38 4.76 5.12
C LYS A 87 11.47 5.03 3.63
N ALA A 88 10.52 5.77 3.07
CA ALA A 88 10.55 6.14 1.65
C ALA A 88 11.81 6.93 1.29
N LYS A 89 12.19 7.94 2.09
CA LYS A 89 13.41 8.72 1.89
C LYS A 89 14.66 7.83 1.97
N ALA A 90 14.74 6.97 2.99
CA ALA A 90 15.89 6.09 3.19
C ALA A 90 16.05 5.06 2.04
N ILE A 91 14.97 4.41 1.62
CA ILE A 91 15.02 3.44 0.52
C ILE A 91 15.42 4.14 -0.79
N SER A 92 14.83 5.30 -1.09
CA SER A 92 15.16 6.07 -2.29
C SER A 92 16.63 6.49 -2.32
N ALA A 93 17.19 6.92 -1.17
CA ALA A 93 18.60 7.25 -1.07
C ALA A 93 19.50 6.03 -1.34
N ARG A 94 19.20 4.87 -0.74
CA ARG A 94 19.93 3.62 -1.00
C ARG A 94 19.85 3.18 -2.46
N ASN A 95 18.67 3.31 -3.08
CA ASN A 95 18.49 2.97 -4.49
C ASN A 95 19.27 3.90 -5.42
N LYS A 96 19.30 5.21 -5.11
CA LYS A 96 20.13 6.17 -5.87
C LYS A 96 21.61 5.87 -5.73
N ALA A 97 22.08 5.51 -4.53
CA ALA A 97 23.47 5.15 -4.30
C ALA A 97 23.89 3.87 -5.05
N LYS A 98 22.98 2.90 -5.20
CA LYS A 98 23.24 1.66 -5.98
C LYS A 98 23.21 1.86 -7.50
N ALA A 99 22.60 2.94 -7.97
CA ALA A 99 22.49 3.26 -9.39
C ALA A 99 23.63 4.17 -9.89
N LYS A 100 24.54 4.57 -9.01
CA LYS A 100 25.76 5.31 -9.31
C LYS A 100 26.93 4.34 -9.36
#